data_AF-A0A8B8J1D1-F1
#
_entry.id   AF-A0A8B8J1D1-F1
#
_cell.length_a   1.000
_cell.length_b   1.000
_cell.length_c   1.000
_cell.angle_alpha   90.00
_cell.angle_beta   90.00
_cell.angle_gamma   90.00
#
_symmetry.space_group_name_H-M   'P 1'
#
loop_
_entity.id
_entity.type
_entity.pdbx_description
1 polymer ?
#
loop_
_entity_poly.entity_id
_entity_poly.type
_entity_poly.pdbx_seq_one_letter_code
_entity_poly.pdbx_strand_id
1 'polypeptide(L)'
;MSAFSAVKSLSTPTITTRSTPSSNPKPSFPFPFPSPASAGAGSLRHSAAIRLNSSSPSPLRAVSSHVLSDEQRVTSPSNHDKALVTRREALDLYEDMALGRSFEDMCAQMYYRGKMFGFVHLYNGQEAVSTGFIRLLQPGDAVVSTYRDHVHALSKGVPARAVMAELFGKTTGCCRGQGGSMHMFSAPHNFLGGFAFIGEGIPVATGAAFSSRYRHEVLKEASPSGGLDVTLAFFGDGTCNNGQFFECLNMAQLWKLPIVFVVENNLWAIGMSHLRATSDPVIWKKGPAFGMPGVPVDGMDVLKVREVAKEAIERARSGEGPTLVECETYRFRGHSLADPDELRKPGPTSTYSFRT
;
A
#
# COMPACT_ATOMS: atom_id res chain seq x y z
N MET A 1 9.98 14.41 57.55
CA MET A 1 11.08 13.63 58.16
C MET A 1 11.81 12.93 57.02
N SER A 2 12.88 13.54 56.48
CA SER A 2 14.30 13.19 56.69
C SER A 2 14.60 11.74 56.26
N ALA A 3 15.14 11.49 55.06
CA ALA A 3 16.54 11.58 54.62
C ALA A 3 17.24 10.20 54.70
N PHE A 4 17.88 9.75 53.61
CA PHE A 4 19.32 9.40 53.56
C PHE A 4 19.75 8.98 52.15
N SER A 5 20.93 9.47 51.77
CA SER A 5 21.69 9.27 50.53
C SER A 5 22.77 8.21 50.74
N ALA A 6 23.18 7.48 49.69
CA ALA A 6 24.59 7.07 49.51
C ALA A 6 24.87 6.55 48.07
N VAL A 7 25.80 7.23 47.42
CA VAL A 7 26.54 6.85 46.21
C VAL A 7 27.77 6.02 46.62
N LYS A 8 28.20 5.07 45.78
CA LYS A 8 29.59 4.60 45.76
C LYS A 8 30.05 4.28 44.33
N SER A 9 31.05 5.04 43.87
CA SER A 9 31.89 4.72 42.73
C SER A 9 33.03 3.80 43.16
N LEU A 10 33.57 3.01 42.23
CA LEU A 10 34.88 2.38 42.36
C LEU A 10 35.59 2.41 41.01
N SER A 11 36.88 2.75 41.11
CA SER A 11 37.82 3.19 40.09
C SER A 11 38.60 2.06 39.42
N THR A 12 39.02 2.32 38.19
CA THR A 12 40.02 1.61 37.38
C THR A 12 41.44 1.65 37.99
N PRO A 13 42.31 0.70 37.60
CA PRO A 13 43.76 0.94 37.59
C PRO A 13 44.31 1.03 36.15
N THR A 14 45.31 1.90 36.00
CA THR A 14 46.07 2.19 34.78
C THR A 14 47.46 1.57 34.88
N ILE A 15 47.97 0.92 33.82
CA ILE A 15 49.42 0.74 33.58
C ILE A 15 49.73 0.98 32.09
N THR A 16 50.62 1.95 31.86
CA THR A 16 51.35 2.36 30.64
C THR A 16 52.46 1.34 30.28
N THR A 17 52.91 1.08 29.03
CA THR A 17 53.70 1.96 28.13
C THR A 17 54.04 1.29 26.75
N ARG A 18 54.20 2.13 25.71
CA ARG A 18 55.15 2.10 24.54
C ARG A 18 54.94 1.24 23.26
N SER A 19 54.48 1.95 22.20
CA SER A 19 55.04 2.18 20.84
C SER A 19 55.65 1.07 19.92
N THR A 20 54.91 0.82 18.81
CA THR A 20 55.27 0.68 17.35
C THR A 20 56.13 -0.50 16.83
N PRO A 21 56.12 -0.80 15.51
CA PRO A 21 54.99 -1.22 14.64
C PRO A 21 55.32 -2.52 13.86
N SER A 22 54.33 -3.28 13.39
CA SER A 22 54.60 -4.36 12.41
C SER A 22 53.38 -4.69 11.55
N SER A 23 53.65 -4.78 10.25
CA SER A 23 52.81 -5.07 9.10
C SER A 23 52.48 -6.55 8.91
N ASN A 24 51.41 -6.83 8.15
CA ASN A 24 51.06 -8.05 7.39
C ASN A 24 49.86 -8.87 7.93
N PRO A 25 49.21 -9.74 7.11
CA PRO A 25 48.07 -9.37 6.26
C PRO A 25 46.85 -10.31 6.47
N LYS A 26 45.74 -10.04 5.76
CA LYS A 26 44.53 -10.87 5.73
C LYS A 26 44.77 -12.24 5.06
N PRO A 27 44.19 -13.35 5.56
CA PRO A 27 44.19 -14.61 4.82
C PRO A 27 43.00 -14.71 3.85
N SER A 28 43.31 -15.08 2.61
CA SER A 28 42.38 -15.49 1.55
C SER A 28 42.30 -17.02 1.48
N PHE A 29 41.09 -17.56 1.37
CA PHE A 29 40.84 -18.99 1.12
C PHE A 29 40.51 -19.20 -0.38
N PRO A 30 41.10 -20.21 -1.06
CA PRO A 30 40.76 -20.51 -2.45
C PRO A 30 39.73 -21.65 -2.54
N PHE A 31 38.74 -21.51 -3.42
CA PHE A 31 37.97 -22.62 -3.97
C PHE A 31 38.08 -22.58 -5.49
N PRO A 32 38.39 -23.69 -6.18
CA PRO A 32 38.49 -23.72 -7.63
C PRO A 32 37.13 -24.05 -8.28
N PHE A 33 36.80 -23.31 -9.34
CA PHE A 33 35.75 -23.68 -10.29
C PHE A 33 36.35 -24.49 -11.44
N PRO A 34 35.70 -25.57 -11.92
CA PRO A 34 36.00 -26.15 -13.22
C PRO A 34 35.08 -25.60 -14.32
N SER A 35 35.69 -25.21 -15.45
CA SER A 35 35.00 -24.93 -16.73
C SER A 35 34.59 -26.23 -17.43
N PRO A 36 33.49 -26.27 -18.21
CA PRO A 36 33.24 -27.37 -19.11
C PRO A 36 33.77 -27.08 -20.53
N ALA A 37 34.46 -28.08 -21.07
CA ALA A 37 34.89 -28.17 -22.45
C ALA A 37 33.86 -28.93 -23.32
N SER A 38 33.91 -28.65 -24.61
CA SER A 38 33.10 -29.16 -25.72
C SER A 38 33.49 -30.57 -26.20
N ALA A 39 32.49 -31.36 -26.60
CA ALA A 39 32.44 -32.44 -27.64
C ALA A 39 31.40 -33.48 -27.18
N GLY A 40 30.58 -34.17 -27.98
CA GLY A 40 30.46 -34.38 -29.42
C GLY A 40 29.20 -35.24 -29.68
N ALA A 41 28.94 -35.53 -30.95
CA ALA A 41 27.68 -36.00 -31.53
C ALA A 41 27.12 -37.35 -31.02
N GLY A 42 25.79 -37.48 -31.06
CA GLY A 42 25.05 -38.73 -30.95
C GLY A 42 23.61 -38.59 -31.45
N SER A 43 23.35 -39.07 -32.66
CA SER A 43 22.02 -39.11 -33.31
C SER A 43 21.20 -40.28 -32.80
N LEU A 44 19.99 -40.06 -32.29
CA LEU A 44 18.90 -41.04 -32.33
C LEU A 44 17.56 -40.33 -32.60
N ARG A 45 16.98 -40.69 -33.75
CA ARG A 45 15.62 -40.36 -34.17
C ARG A 45 14.62 -41.14 -33.31
N HIS A 46 13.53 -40.51 -32.88
CA HIS A 46 12.18 -41.10 -32.88
C HIS A 46 11.14 -39.98 -32.92
N SER A 47 10.29 -40.04 -33.93
CA SER A 47 9.19 -39.12 -34.18
C SER A 47 7.99 -39.46 -33.30
N ALA A 48 7.42 -38.46 -32.64
CA ALA A 48 6.02 -38.47 -32.23
C ALA A 48 5.50 -37.03 -32.27
N ALA A 49 4.78 -36.70 -33.34
CA ALA A 49 4.13 -35.41 -33.52
C ALA A 49 2.92 -35.33 -32.58
N ILE A 50 3.04 -34.57 -31.49
CA ILE A 50 1.89 -34.13 -30.69
C ILE A 50 1.34 -32.87 -31.35
N ARG A 51 0.18 -33.00 -32.01
CA ARG A 51 -0.62 -31.87 -32.46
C ARG A 51 -1.18 -31.15 -31.24
N LEU A 52 -0.58 -30.03 -30.87
CA LEU A 52 -1.21 -29.06 -29.96
C LEU A 52 -2.24 -28.27 -30.76
N ASN A 53 -3.52 -28.53 -30.49
CA ASN A 53 -4.61 -27.66 -30.89
C ASN A 53 -4.43 -26.31 -30.17
N SER A 54 -3.89 -25.33 -30.87
CA SER A 54 -3.93 -23.93 -30.46
C SER A 54 -5.37 -23.44 -30.59
N SER A 55 -6.16 -23.55 -29.52
CA SER A 55 -7.32 -22.68 -29.36
C SER A 55 -6.75 -21.32 -28.96
N SER A 56 -6.82 -20.37 -29.88
CA SER A 56 -6.48 -18.97 -29.63
C SER A 56 -7.38 -18.43 -28.51
N PRO A 57 -6.83 -17.81 -27.46
CA PRO A 57 -7.64 -17.00 -26.57
C PRO A 57 -8.20 -15.83 -27.37
N SER A 58 -9.50 -15.58 -27.23
CA SER A 58 -10.18 -14.43 -27.83
C SER A 58 -9.44 -13.14 -27.47
N PRO A 59 -9.29 -12.18 -28.40
CA PRO A 59 -8.56 -10.95 -28.09
C PRO A 59 -9.31 -10.20 -26.99
N LEU A 60 -8.60 -9.96 -25.89
CA LEU A 60 -9.00 -9.04 -24.83
C LEU A 60 -9.35 -7.69 -25.47
N ARG A 61 -10.56 -7.21 -25.19
CA ARG A 61 -11.05 -5.92 -25.65
C ARG A 61 -10.15 -4.84 -25.03
N ALA A 62 -9.36 -4.18 -25.86
CA ALA A 62 -8.47 -3.10 -25.46
C ALA A 62 -9.25 -2.03 -24.70
N VAL A 63 -8.76 -1.68 -23.50
CA VAL A 63 -9.18 -0.52 -22.75
C VAL A 63 -8.81 0.72 -23.57
N SER A 64 -9.76 1.64 -23.73
CA SER A 64 -9.68 2.83 -24.59
C SER A 64 -8.33 3.56 -24.47
N SER A 65 -7.58 3.60 -25.57
CA SER A 65 -6.29 4.26 -25.71
C SER A 65 -6.41 5.79 -25.88
N HIS A 66 -7.38 6.43 -25.25
CA HIS A 66 -7.56 7.89 -25.29
C HIS A 66 -7.07 8.57 -24.02
N VAL A 67 -5.81 8.35 -23.65
CA VAL A 67 -5.07 9.33 -22.87
C VAL A 67 -3.62 9.27 -23.38
N LEU A 68 -3.12 10.42 -23.81
CA LEU A 68 -1.78 10.73 -24.35
C LEU A 68 -1.76 11.05 -25.86
N SER A 69 -1.89 12.36 -26.13
CA SER A 69 -1.30 13.21 -27.18
C SER A 69 -2.33 14.06 -27.94
N ASP A 70 -2.37 15.36 -27.61
CA ASP A 70 -2.21 16.49 -28.55
C ASP A 70 -2.99 17.75 -28.13
N GLU A 71 -2.24 18.84 -28.02
CA GLU A 71 -2.73 20.22 -28.03
C GLU A 71 -3.40 20.51 -29.39
N GLN A 72 -4.73 20.56 -29.46
CA GLN A 72 -5.42 21.25 -30.55
C GLN A 72 -6.66 22.02 -30.08
N ARG A 73 -6.58 23.34 -30.35
CA ARG A 73 -7.56 24.43 -30.30
C ARG A 73 -9.03 24.14 -29.96
N VAL A 74 -9.50 24.96 -29.02
CA VAL A 74 -10.88 25.32 -28.70
C VAL A 74 -11.69 25.73 -29.95
N THR A 75 -12.79 25.01 -30.20
CA THR A 75 -14.12 25.57 -30.56
C THR A 75 -15.20 24.52 -30.27
N SER A 76 -16.16 24.88 -29.42
CA SER A 76 -17.29 24.08 -28.92
C SER A 76 -18.40 23.83 -29.97
N PRO A 77 -19.28 22.84 -29.75
CA PRO A 77 -20.53 23.12 -29.05
C PRO A 77 -20.83 22.14 -27.88
N SER A 78 -21.50 22.69 -26.88
CA SER A 78 -21.87 22.10 -25.59
C SER A 78 -22.66 20.80 -25.69
N ASN A 79 -22.04 19.69 -25.29
CA ASN A 79 -22.75 18.58 -24.68
C ASN A 79 -22.77 18.88 -23.18
N HIS A 80 -23.94 19.14 -22.61
CA HIS A 80 -24.06 19.15 -21.15
C HIS A 80 -23.81 17.73 -20.66
N ASP A 81 -22.56 17.53 -20.23
CA ASP A 81 -21.98 16.30 -19.70
C ASP A 81 -22.94 15.63 -18.71
N LYS A 82 -23.17 14.33 -18.89
CA LYS A 82 -23.64 13.50 -17.78
C LYS A 82 -22.57 13.60 -16.69
N ALA A 83 -22.90 14.26 -15.58
CA ALA A 83 -22.01 14.36 -14.44
C ALA A 83 -21.52 12.94 -14.04
N LEU A 84 -20.20 12.79 -13.90
CA LEU A 84 -19.54 11.52 -13.54
C LEU A 84 -20.03 10.95 -12.20
N VAL A 85 -20.49 11.83 -11.31
CA VAL A 85 -21.07 11.51 -10.02
C VAL A 85 -22.29 12.39 -9.76
N THR A 86 -23.23 11.90 -8.95
CA THR A 86 -24.33 12.72 -8.47
C THR A 86 -23.85 13.80 -7.49
N ARG A 87 -24.62 14.87 -7.29
CA ARG A 87 -24.29 15.92 -6.31
C ARG A 87 -24.08 15.34 -4.89
N ARG A 88 -24.89 14.34 -4.51
CA ARG A 88 -24.76 13.67 -3.20
C ARG A 88 -23.43 12.95 -3.08
N GLU A 89 -23.07 12.15 -4.09
CA GLU A 89 -21.78 11.47 -4.10
C GLU A 89 -20.62 12.45 -4.10
N ALA A 90 -20.70 13.55 -4.86
CA ALA A 90 -19.65 14.57 -4.86
C ALA A 90 -19.46 15.20 -3.46
N LEU A 91 -20.55 15.48 -2.73
CA LEU A 91 -20.48 15.96 -1.35
C LEU A 91 -19.90 14.90 -0.42
N ASP A 92 -20.36 13.65 -0.51
CA ASP A 92 -19.86 12.55 0.33
C ASP A 92 -18.33 12.35 0.13
N LEU A 93 -17.83 12.44 -1.10
CA LEU A 93 -16.40 12.33 -1.41
C LEU A 93 -15.63 13.54 -0.85
N TYR A 94 -16.16 14.75 -1.02
CA TYR A 94 -15.51 15.96 -0.53
C TYR A 94 -15.45 15.99 1.01
N GLU A 95 -16.54 15.64 1.68
CA GLU A 95 -16.60 15.59 3.14
C GLU A 95 -15.62 14.56 3.72
N ASP A 96 -15.48 13.38 3.10
CA ASP A 96 -14.53 12.35 3.53
C ASP A 96 -13.07 12.84 3.40
N MET A 97 -12.70 13.42 2.25
CA MET A 97 -11.36 13.99 2.05
C MET A 97 -11.07 15.16 2.99
N ALA A 98 -12.03 16.08 3.15
CA ALA A 98 -11.89 17.24 4.03
C ALA A 98 -11.77 16.83 5.50
N LEU A 99 -12.53 15.82 5.93
CA LEU A 99 -12.41 15.21 7.25
C LEU A 99 -11.02 14.61 7.44
N GLY A 100 -10.55 13.79 6.49
CA GLY A 100 -9.21 13.19 6.53
C GLY A 100 -8.11 14.23 6.68
N ARG A 101 -8.10 15.26 5.81
CA ARG A 101 -7.12 16.35 5.85
C ARG A 101 -7.14 17.10 7.19
N SER A 102 -8.33 17.51 7.64
CA SER A 102 -8.49 18.27 8.88
C SER A 102 -8.13 17.45 10.11
N PHE A 103 -8.43 16.15 10.10
CA PHE A 103 -8.07 15.22 11.16
C PHE A 103 -6.55 15.06 11.29
N GLU A 104 -5.86 14.85 10.17
CA GLU A 104 -4.41 14.71 10.11
C GLU A 104 -3.68 15.99 10.55
N ASP A 105 -4.15 17.17 10.13
CA ASP A 105 -3.59 18.43 10.60
C ASP A 105 -3.81 18.65 12.10
N MET A 106 -4.95 18.21 12.65
CA MET A 106 -5.17 18.21 14.09
C MET A 106 -4.24 17.21 14.81
N CYS A 107 -3.99 16.03 14.23
CA CYS A 107 -3.04 15.06 14.78
C CYS A 107 -1.63 15.67 14.87
N ALA A 108 -1.18 16.36 13.82
CA ALA A 108 0.07 17.10 13.83
C ALA A 108 0.14 18.10 14.99
N GLN A 109 -0.90 18.93 15.15
CA GLN A 109 -0.97 19.91 16.23
C GLN A 109 -0.91 19.25 17.62
N MET A 110 -1.63 18.15 17.83
CA MET A 110 -1.67 17.46 19.11
C MET A 110 -0.35 16.74 19.43
N TYR A 111 0.32 16.21 18.41
CA TYR A 111 1.67 15.64 18.55
C TYR A 111 2.67 16.69 19.02
N TYR A 112 2.73 17.86 18.38
CA TYR A 112 3.63 18.94 18.80
C TYR A 112 3.31 19.50 20.19
N ARG A 113 2.07 19.32 20.68
CA ARG A 113 1.67 19.64 22.06
C ARG A 113 1.94 18.51 23.06
N GLY A 114 2.63 17.44 22.65
CA GLY A 114 2.96 16.29 23.50
C GLY A 114 1.74 15.50 23.97
N LYS A 115 0.65 15.48 23.18
CA LYS A 115 -0.59 14.76 23.53
C LYS A 115 -0.70 13.39 22.89
N MET A 116 0.12 13.11 21.87
CA MET A 116 0.20 11.82 21.19
C MET A 116 1.57 11.21 21.44
N PHE A 117 1.63 9.90 21.66
CA PHE A 117 2.86 9.18 21.99
C PHE A 117 3.21 8.17 20.89
N GLY A 118 4.51 7.93 20.69
CA GLY A 118 5.01 7.02 19.66
C GLY A 118 5.18 7.69 18.29
N PHE A 119 5.34 6.87 17.25
CA PHE A 119 5.50 7.34 15.87
C PHE A 119 4.14 7.65 15.24
N VAL A 120 3.99 8.88 14.74
CA VAL A 120 2.77 9.33 14.07
C VAL A 120 3.05 9.54 12.58
N HIS A 121 2.33 8.81 11.73
CA HIS A 121 2.49 8.82 10.27
C HIS A 121 1.23 9.40 9.64
N LEU A 122 1.32 10.62 9.12
CA LEU A 122 0.15 11.37 8.66
C LEU A 122 -0.23 11.10 7.21
N TYR A 123 -1.50 10.91 6.89
CA TYR A 123 -1.98 10.59 5.54
C TYR A 123 -2.11 11.78 4.57
N ASN A 124 -1.69 12.99 4.97
CA ASN A 124 -1.79 14.22 4.16
C ASN A 124 -1.31 14.04 2.71
N GLY A 125 -2.21 14.24 1.76
CA GLY A 125 -1.96 14.21 0.32
C GLY A 125 -2.43 12.97 -0.40
N GLN A 126 -2.91 11.96 0.33
CA GLN A 126 -3.33 10.68 -0.22
C GLN A 126 -4.86 10.49 -0.09
N GLU A 127 -5.59 11.50 0.40
CA GLU A 127 -7.01 11.39 0.77
C GLU A 127 -7.90 10.91 -0.38
N ALA A 128 -7.64 11.35 -1.61
CA ALA A 128 -8.38 10.93 -2.80
C ALA A 128 -8.29 9.41 -3.05
N VAL A 129 -7.16 8.77 -2.73
CA VAL A 129 -6.96 7.32 -2.88
C VAL A 129 -7.89 6.57 -1.92
N SER A 130 -7.74 6.82 -0.60
CA SER A 130 -8.60 6.23 0.42
C SER A 130 -10.10 6.44 0.15
N THR A 131 -10.49 7.67 -0.15
CA THR A 131 -11.89 8.07 -0.36
C THR A 131 -12.47 7.37 -1.59
N GLY A 132 -11.77 7.40 -2.72
CA GLY A 132 -12.25 6.84 -3.98
C GLY A 132 -12.52 5.34 -3.90
N PHE A 133 -11.69 4.60 -3.16
CA PHE A 133 -11.86 3.16 -2.95
C PHE A 133 -12.84 2.82 -1.81
N ILE A 134 -12.62 3.35 -0.61
CA ILE A 134 -13.30 2.87 0.60
C ILE A 134 -14.78 3.28 0.60
N ARG A 135 -15.13 4.44 0.03
CA ARG A 135 -16.53 4.91 -0.08
C ARG A 135 -17.38 4.13 -1.09
N LEU A 136 -16.79 3.17 -1.82
CA LEU A 136 -17.51 2.22 -2.67
C LEU A 136 -17.81 0.89 -1.98
N LEU A 137 -17.19 0.63 -0.83
CA LEU A 137 -17.31 -0.65 -0.14
C LEU A 137 -18.70 -0.84 0.49
N GLN A 138 -19.11 -2.10 0.53
CA GLN A 138 -20.29 -2.58 1.22
C GLN A 138 -19.92 -3.05 2.64
N PRO A 139 -20.89 -3.25 3.55
CA PRO A 139 -20.60 -3.61 4.94
C PRO A 139 -19.75 -4.87 5.12
N GLY A 140 -19.93 -5.89 4.25
CA GLY A 140 -19.15 -7.13 4.30
C GLY A 140 -17.70 -7.00 3.83
N ASP A 141 -17.38 -5.94 3.09
CA ASP A 141 -16.04 -5.74 2.54
C ASP A 141 -15.05 -5.30 3.63
N ALA A 142 -13.81 -5.77 3.48
CA ALA A 142 -12.73 -5.55 4.43
C ALA A 142 -11.68 -4.56 3.91
N VAL A 143 -11.03 -3.85 4.81
CA VAL A 143 -9.87 -3.01 4.53
C VAL A 143 -8.71 -3.43 5.40
N VAL A 144 -7.56 -3.66 4.76
CA VAL A 144 -6.25 -3.80 5.41
C VAL A 144 -5.39 -2.61 4.99
N SER A 145 -4.81 -1.95 5.98
CA SER A 145 -4.04 -0.72 5.82
C SER A 145 -2.56 -0.89 6.18
N THR A 146 -1.78 0.16 5.94
CA THR A 146 -0.44 0.35 6.50
C THR A 146 -0.51 1.04 7.87
N TYR A 147 0.64 1.39 8.43
CA TYR A 147 0.78 2.29 9.58
C TYR A 147 0.29 3.74 9.35
N ARG A 148 -0.14 4.09 8.13
CA ARG A 148 -0.74 5.38 7.78
C ARG A 148 -2.27 5.21 7.66
N ASP A 149 -2.88 4.66 8.71
CA ASP A 149 -4.23 4.08 8.72
C ASP A 149 -5.36 5.02 9.15
N HIS A 150 -5.07 6.24 9.60
CA HIS A 150 -6.08 7.06 10.28
C HIS A 150 -7.23 7.40 9.33
N VAL A 151 -6.90 7.91 8.15
CA VAL A 151 -7.89 8.26 7.12
C VAL A 151 -8.58 7.01 6.58
N HIS A 152 -7.88 5.88 6.44
CA HIS A 152 -8.53 4.61 6.06
C HIS A 152 -9.60 4.18 7.07
N ALA A 153 -9.31 4.29 8.37
CA ALA A 153 -10.27 3.99 9.42
C ALA A 153 -11.47 4.95 9.39
N LEU A 154 -11.23 6.26 9.20
CA LEU A 154 -12.28 7.27 9.05
C LEU A 154 -13.19 6.98 7.85
N SER A 155 -12.61 6.75 6.66
CA SER A 155 -13.36 6.47 5.44
C SER A 155 -14.19 5.19 5.56
N LYS A 156 -13.70 4.18 6.31
CA LYS A 156 -14.41 2.93 6.61
C LYS A 156 -15.52 3.10 7.68
N GLY A 157 -15.64 4.30 8.25
CA GLY A 157 -16.72 4.69 9.16
C GLY A 157 -16.35 4.62 10.64
N VAL A 158 -15.10 4.33 11.01
CA VAL A 158 -14.68 4.37 12.41
C VAL A 158 -14.83 5.80 12.93
N PRO A 159 -15.55 6.05 14.03
CA PRO A 159 -15.83 7.42 14.47
C PRO A 159 -14.54 8.19 14.77
N ALA A 160 -14.42 9.42 14.25
CA ALA A 160 -13.25 10.27 14.45
C ALA A 160 -12.88 10.46 15.93
N ARG A 161 -13.88 10.49 16.82
CA ARG A 161 -13.66 10.53 18.27
C ARG A 161 -12.92 9.30 18.80
N ALA A 162 -13.25 8.11 18.30
CA ALA A 162 -12.61 6.86 18.69
C ALA A 162 -11.19 6.79 18.12
N VAL A 163 -10.99 7.18 16.86
CA VAL A 163 -9.66 7.29 16.23
C VAL A 163 -8.77 8.25 17.01
N MET A 164 -9.25 9.46 17.32
CA MET A 164 -8.49 10.44 18.11
C MET A 164 -8.23 9.96 19.55
N ALA A 165 -9.18 9.27 20.17
CA ALA A 165 -8.99 8.68 21.49
C ALA A 165 -7.90 7.58 21.47
N GLU A 166 -7.82 6.79 20.40
CA GLU A 166 -6.77 5.79 20.20
C GLU A 166 -5.38 6.44 20.15
N LEU A 167 -5.23 7.51 19.35
CA LEU A 167 -3.99 8.28 19.23
C LEU A 167 -3.54 8.93 20.55
N PHE A 168 -4.49 9.22 21.43
CA PHE A 168 -4.24 9.75 22.78
C PHE A 168 -3.98 8.65 23.83
N GLY A 169 -3.97 7.38 23.44
CA GLY A 169 -3.80 6.24 24.36
C GLY A 169 -4.96 6.05 25.34
N LYS A 170 -6.18 6.45 24.97
CA LYS A 170 -7.36 6.37 25.84
C LYS A 170 -8.10 5.04 25.66
N THR A 171 -8.69 4.53 26.74
CA THR A 171 -9.51 3.31 26.74
C THR A 171 -10.77 3.40 25.85
N THR A 172 -11.21 4.62 25.51
CA THR A 172 -12.31 4.87 24.56
C THR A 172 -11.86 4.87 23.09
N GLY A 173 -10.59 4.55 22.82
CA GLY A 173 -10.07 4.35 21.46
C GLY A 173 -10.62 3.07 20.82
N CYS A 174 -10.54 2.96 19.49
CA CYS A 174 -11.03 1.80 18.74
C CYS A 174 -10.33 0.48 19.14
N CYS A 175 -9.08 0.55 19.62
CA CYS A 175 -8.29 -0.55 20.17
C CYS A 175 -8.01 -0.35 21.67
N ARG A 176 -8.83 0.45 22.37
CA ARG A 176 -8.66 0.79 23.80
C ARG A 176 -7.32 1.47 24.12
N GLY A 177 -6.76 2.22 23.17
CA GLY A 177 -5.52 2.98 23.33
C GLY A 177 -4.26 2.13 23.25
N GLN A 178 -4.36 0.86 22.83
CA GLN A 178 -3.23 -0.07 22.73
C GLN A 178 -2.60 -0.12 21.34
N GLY A 179 -3.37 0.21 20.30
CA GLY A 179 -2.89 0.20 18.91
C GLY A 179 -2.13 1.48 18.55
N GLY A 180 -2.50 2.60 19.19
CA GLY A 180 -1.88 3.89 18.94
C GLY A 180 -1.99 4.31 17.47
N SER A 181 -0.95 4.95 16.95
CA SER A 181 -0.98 5.57 15.62
C SER A 181 -0.71 4.63 14.44
N MET A 182 -0.35 3.37 14.66
CA MET A 182 0.06 2.46 13.58
C MET A 182 -0.72 1.15 13.51
N HIS A 183 -1.58 0.89 14.50
CA HIS A 183 -2.31 -0.36 14.66
C HIS A 183 -3.80 -0.13 14.96
N MET A 184 -4.44 0.76 14.21
CA MET A 184 -5.89 0.94 14.33
C MET A 184 -6.61 -0.30 13.82
N PHE A 185 -7.65 -0.73 14.53
CA PHE A 185 -8.44 -1.91 14.19
C PHE A 185 -9.90 -1.65 14.57
N SER A 186 -10.83 -2.18 13.77
CA SER A 186 -12.25 -2.11 14.10
C SER A 186 -13.03 -3.25 13.46
N ALA A 187 -13.27 -4.31 14.23
CA ALA A 187 -14.12 -5.43 13.82
C ALA A 187 -15.53 -4.99 13.35
N PRO A 188 -16.24 -4.07 14.02
CA PRO A 188 -17.58 -3.64 13.57
C PRO A 188 -17.60 -3.00 12.18
N HIS A 189 -16.48 -2.46 11.72
CA HIS A 189 -16.37 -1.77 10.44
C HIS A 189 -15.64 -2.62 9.39
N ASN A 190 -15.23 -3.86 9.72
CA ASN A 190 -14.34 -4.68 8.90
C ASN A 190 -13.04 -3.92 8.52
N PHE A 191 -12.53 -3.13 9.46
CA PHE A 191 -11.21 -2.53 9.36
C PHE A 191 -10.20 -3.43 10.08
N LEU A 192 -9.47 -4.21 9.30
CA LEU A 192 -8.66 -5.34 9.80
C LEU A 192 -7.30 -4.95 10.36
N GLY A 193 -6.93 -3.67 10.32
CA GLY A 193 -5.68 -3.24 10.93
C GLY A 193 -4.90 -2.23 10.09
N GLY A 194 -4.20 -1.33 10.77
CA GLY A 194 -2.89 -0.87 10.33
C GLY A 194 -1.78 -1.78 10.83
N PHE A 195 -0.72 -1.87 10.02
CA PHE A 195 0.43 -2.71 10.30
C PHE A 195 1.72 -1.89 10.21
N ALA A 196 2.55 -1.98 11.25
CA ALA A 196 3.81 -1.24 11.35
C ALA A 196 4.93 -1.86 10.51
N PHE A 197 4.94 -3.20 10.35
CA PHE A 197 5.95 -3.86 9.53
C PHE A 197 5.58 -3.81 8.05
N ILE A 198 6.58 -3.50 7.22
CA ILE A 198 6.40 -3.34 5.77
C ILE A 198 6.02 -4.68 5.15
N GLY A 199 4.83 -4.73 4.55
CA GLY A 199 4.30 -5.92 3.86
C GLY A 199 3.49 -6.87 4.73
N GLU A 200 3.42 -6.65 6.05
CA GLU A 200 2.71 -7.52 7.00
C GLU A 200 1.20 -7.63 6.70
N GLY A 201 0.57 -6.53 6.28
CA GLY A 201 -0.86 -6.50 5.96
C GLY A 201 -1.26 -7.29 4.70
N ILE A 202 -0.34 -7.49 3.74
CA ILE A 202 -0.65 -8.13 2.45
C ILE A 202 -1.14 -9.59 2.63
N PRO A 203 -0.46 -10.47 3.38
CA PRO A 203 -0.96 -11.81 3.64
C PRO A 203 -2.24 -11.82 4.48
N VAL A 204 -2.43 -10.87 5.41
CA VAL A 204 -3.69 -10.74 6.18
C VAL A 204 -4.86 -10.43 5.24
N ALA A 205 -4.67 -9.48 4.32
CA ALA A 205 -5.65 -9.12 3.31
C ALA A 205 -5.98 -10.29 2.38
N THR A 206 -4.94 -11.03 1.97
CA THR A 206 -5.08 -12.22 1.12
C THR A 206 -5.86 -13.32 1.85
N GLY A 207 -5.60 -13.52 3.14
CA GLY A 207 -6.36 -14.45 3.99
C GLY A 207 -7.82 -14.04 4.18
N ALA A 208 -8.11 -12.75 4.34
CA ALA A 208 -9.48 -12.24 4.41
C ALA A 208 -10.25 -12.49 3.10
N ALA A 209 -9.62 -12.22 1.96
CA ALA A 209 -10.20 -12.50 0.64
C ALA A 209 -10.40 -14.00 0.40
N PHE A 210 -9.45 -14.84 0.82
CA PHE A 210 -9.61 -16.30 0.82
C PHE A 210 -10.80 -16.72 1.68
N SER A 211 -10.95 -16.16 2.87
CA SER A 211 -12.07 -16.47 3.76
C SER A 211 -13.42 -16.10 3.14
N SER A 212 -13.52 -14.97 2.45
CA SER A 212 -14.73 -14.57 1.69
C SER A 212 -15.09 -15.63 0.65
N ARG A 213 -14.12 -16.02 -0.18
CA ARG A 213 -14.30 -17.07 -1.20
C ARG A 213 -14.66 -18.42 -0.58
N TYR A 214 -13.97 -18.84 0.47
CA TYR A 214 -14.21 -20.12 1.14
C TYR A 214 -15.60 -20.19 1.77
N ARG A 215 -16.04 -19.12 2.44
CA ARG A 215 -17.41 -19.03 3.00
C ARG A 215 -18.47 -19.19 1.92
N HIS A 216 -18.29 -18.51 0.79
CA HIS A 216 -19.23 -18.59 -0.32
C HIS A 216 -19.21 -19.96 -1.02
N GLU A 217 -18.02 -20.46 -1.39
CA GLU A 217 -17.89 -21.64 -2.24
C GLU A 217 -17.98 -22.97 -1.47
N VAL A 218 -17.44 -23.02 -0.25
CA VAL A 218 -17.34 -24.24 0.54
C VAL A 218 -18.42 -24.29 1.62
N LEU A 219 -18.55 -23.24 2.43
CA LEU A 219 -19.53 -23.20 3.52
C LEU A 219 -20.94 -22.84 3.06
N LYS A 220 -21.09 -22.38 1.82
CA LYS A 220 -22.38 -21.97 1.22
C LYS A 220 -23.09 -20.87 2.00
N GLU A 221 -22.32 -20.01 2.66
CA GLU A 221 -22.83 -18.84 3.37
C GLU A 221 -23.17 -17.74 2.36
N ALA A 222 -24.32 -17.09 2.57
CA ALA A 222 -24.69 -15.91 1.79
C ALA A 222 -23.85 -14.71 2.26
N SER A 223 -23.23 -14.01 1.32
CA SER A 223 -22.64 -12.70 1.62
C SER A 223 -23.74 -11.64 1.69
N PRO A 224 -23.66 -10.71 2.66
CA PRO A 224 -24.54 -9.54 2.70
C PRO A 224 -24.36 -8.61 1.49
N SER A 225 -23.27 -8.79 0.74
CA SER A 225 -22.87 -7.92 -0.36
C SER A 225 -23.38 -8.38 -1.74
N GLY A 226 -24.18 -9.46 -1.79
CA GLY A 226 -24.77 -9.99 -3.04
C GLY A 226 -23.76 -10.63 -4.00
N GLY A 227 -22.56 -10.94 -3.53
CA GLY A 227 -21.45 -11.55 -4.28
C GLY A 227 -20.33 -11.95 -3.32
N LEU A 228 -19.07 -11.97 -3.76
CA LEU A 228 -17.96 -12.14 -2.81
C LEU A 228 -17.73 -10.84 -2.02
N ASP A 229 -17.49 -10.93 -0.71
CA ASP A 229 -16.99 -9.79 0.06
C ASP A 229 -15.57 -9.46 -0.40
N VAL A 230 -15.34 -8.19 -0.75
CA VAL A 230 -14.09 -7.71 -1.34
C VAL A 230 -13.15 -7.24 -0.23
N THR A 231 -11.86 -7.52 -0.38
CA THR A 231 -10.83 -6.98 0.51
C THR A 231 -9.99 -5.95 -0.25
N LEU A 232 -9.82 -4.76 0.31
CA LEU A 232 -8.82 -3.80 -0.15
C LEU A 232 -7.54 -3.97 0.67
N ALA A 233 -6.41 -4.11 -0.02
CA ALA A 233 -5.09 -4.15 0.58
C ALA A 233 -4.29 -2.90 0.20
N PHE A 234 -4.18 -1.94 1.12
CA PHE A 234 -3.40 -0.71 0.88
C PHE A 234 -1.95 -0.88 1.32
N PHE A 235 -1.01 -0.46 0.48
CA PHE A 235 0.41 -0.41 0.82
C PHE A 235 1.20 0.57 -0.05
N GLY A 236 2.30 1.09 0.49
CA GLY A 236 3.16 2.05 -0.22
C GLY A 236 4.09 1.40 -1.26
N ASP A 237 4.64 2.22 -2.15
CA ASP A 237 5.57 1.82 -3.22
C ASP A 237 6.77 1.01 -2.72
N GLY A 238 7.37 1.40 -1.58
CA GLY A 238 8.50 0.68 -0.99
C GLY A 238 8.19 -0.79 -0.63
N THR A 239 6.92 -1.10 -0.33
CA THR A 239 6.46 -2.45 0.01
C THR A 239 6.53 -3.40 -1.18
N CYS A 240 6.44 -2.87 -2.40
CA CYS A 240 6.39 -3.66 -3.64
C CYS A 240 7.72 -4.34 -3.99
N ASN A 241 8.75 -4.15 -3.15
CA ASN A 241 10.05 -4.82 -3.24
C ASN A 241 10.18 -6.02 -2.27
N ASN A 242 9.19 -6.24 -1.40
CA ASN A 242 9.18 -7.37 -0.46
C ASN A 242 8.70 -8.65 -1.18
N GLY A 243 9.30 -9.80 -0.87
CA GLY A 243 8.89 -11.11 -1.42
C GLY A 243 7.42 -11.45 -1.15
N GLN A 244 6.90 -11.07 0.02
CA GLN A 244 5.50 -11.31 0.42
C GLN A 244 4.49 -10.68 -0.56
N PHE A 245 4.85 -9.55 -1.19
CA PHE A 245 4.01 -8.92 -2.22
C PHE A 245 3.82 -9.88 -3.40
N PHE A 246 4.91 -10.41 -3.96
CA PHE A 246 4.85 -11.31 -5.12
C PHE A 246 4.17 -12.65 -4.80
N GLU A 247 4.43 -13.22 -3.62
CA GLU A 247 3.78 -14.44 -3.14
C GLU A 247 2.26 -14.27 -3.07
N CYS A 248 1.80 -13.17 -2.49
CA CYS A 248 0.38 -12.89 -2.36
C CYS A 248 -0.29 -12.58 -3.70
N LEU A 249 0.37 -11.85 -4.62
CA LEU A 249 -0.15 -11.64 -5.97
C LEU A 249 -0.38 -12.97 -6.69
N ASN A 250 0.60 -13.88 -6.62
CA ASN A 250 0.51 -15.21 -7.22
C ASN A 250 -0.66 -16.01 -6.65
N MET A 251 -0.77 -16.09 -5.31
CA MET A 251 -1.84 -16.83 -4.63
C MET A 251 -3.22 -16.24 -4.93
N ALA A 252 -3.36 -14.91 -4.84
CA ALA A 252 -4.62 -14.24 -5.11
C ALA A 252 -5.11 -14.49 -6.54
N GLN A 253 -4.20 -14.45 -7.51
CA GLN A 253 -4.53 -14.69 -8.90
C GLN A 253 -4.83 -16.17 -9.21
N LEU A 254 -4.07 -17.10 -8.60
CA LEU A 254 -4.28 -18.54 -8.72
C LEU A 254 -5.69 -18.94 -8.23
N TRP A 255 -6.11 -18.40 -7.09
CA TRP A 255 -7.40 -18.72 -6.48
C TRP A 255 -8.51 -17.74 -6.83
N LYS A 256 -8.25 -16.79 -7.73
CA LYS A 256 -9.20 -15.75 -8.15
C LYS A 256 -9.85 -15.06 -6.93
N LEU A 257 -9.03 -14.65 -5.97
CA LEU A 257 -9.51 -14.07 -4.73
C LEU A 257 -10.17 -12.70 -4.97
N PRO A 258 -11.21 -12.35 -4.19
CA PRO A 258 -11.89 -11.06 -4.25
C PRO A 258 -11.07 -9.98 -3.53
N ILE A 259 -9.91 -9.63 -4.09
CA ILE A 259 -8.98 -8.66 -3.49
C ILE A 259 -8.54 -7.61 -4.50
N VAL A 260 -8.47 -6.35 -4.06
CA VAL A 260 -7.81 -5.27 -4.82
C VAL A 260 -6.56 -4.86 -4.07
N PHE A 261 -5.41 -4.96 -4.74
CA PHE A 261 -4.13 -4.50 -4.24
C PHE A 261 -3.96 -3.03 -4.63
N VAL A 262 -4.05 -2.13 -3.66
CA VAL A 262 -3.98 -0.68 -3.87
C VAL A 262 -2.62 -0.18 -3.43
N VAL A 263 -1.80 0.18 -4.42
CA VAL A 263 -0.47 0.75 -4.19
C VAL A 263 -0.58 2.26 -4.11
N GLU A 264 -0.16 2.81 -2.98
CA GLU A 264 -0.09 4.25 -2.74
C GLU A 264 1.34 4.70 -3.05
N ASN A 265 1.59 4.96 -4.34
CA ASN A 265 2.90 5.40 -4.79
C ASN A 265 3.07 6.89 -4.50
N ASN A 266 3.46 7.21 -3.27
CA ASN A 266 3.74 8.57 -2.83
C ASN A 266 5.19 9.02 -3.12
N LEU A 267 5.91 8.25 -3.96
CA LEU A 267 7.26 8.45 -4.46
C LEU A 267 8.40 8.24 -3.45
N TRP A 268 8.11 7.90 -2.19
CA TRP A 268 9.11 7.86 -1.10
C TRP A 268 8.87 6.76 -0.05
N ALA A 269 9.86 5.88 0.11
CA ALA A 269 9.98 4.98 1.25
C ALA A 269 10.96 5.56 2.29
N ILE A 270 10.44 6.25 3.32
CA ILE A 270 11.23 7.03 4.28
C ILE A 270 12.01 8.13 3.54
N GLY A 271 13.31 7.92 3.30
CA GLY A 271 14.21 8.76 2.50
C GLY A 271 14.65 8.15 1.17
N MET A 272 14.22 6.93 0.85
CA MET A 272 14.50 6.25 -0.41
C MET A 272 13.51 6.70 -1.49
N SER A 273 14.02 7.31 -2.56
CA SER A 273 13.19 7.69 -3.71
C SER A 273 12.75 6.47 -4.52
N HIS A 274 11.47 6.43 -4.87
CA HIS A 274 10.83 5.38 -5.67
C HIS A 274 11.60 5.05 -6.96
N LEU A 275 12.01 6.07 -7.72
CA LEU A 275 12.74 5.91 -8.99
C LEU A 275 14.11 5.25 -8.85
N ARG A 276 14.62 5.11 -7.62
CA ARG A 276 15.91 4.50 -7.30
C ARG A 276 15.77 3.24 -6.44
N ALA A 277 14.54 2.78 -6.16
CA ALA A 277 14.26 1.71 -5.21
C ALA A 277 14.19 0.31 -5.85
N THR A 278 14.05 0.23 -7.18
CA THR A 278 13.83 -1.02 -7.93
C THR A 278 14.40 -0.89 -9.34
N SER A 279 14.68 -2.03 -10.00
CA SER A 279 15.13 -2.09 -11.38
C SER A 279 14.05 -1.67 -12.39
N ASP A 280 12.78 -1.96 -12.09
CA ASP A 280 11.63 -1.44 -12.82
C ASP A 280 10.70 -0.71 -11.84
N PRO A 281 10.62 0.64 -11.93
CA PRO A 281 9.80 1.46 -11.04
C PRO A 281 8.30 1.40 -11.38
N VAL A 282 7.90 0.94 -12.55
CA VAL A 282 6.48 0.96 -12.93
C VAL A 282 5.74 -0.19 -12.24
N ILE A 283 5.10 0.07 -11.10
CA ILE A 283 4.60 -0.99 -10.20
C ILE A 283 3.40 -1.72 -10.79
N TRP A 284 2.47 -1.02 -11.44
CA TRP A 284 1.27 -1.65 -12.02
C TRP A 284 1.63 -2.76 -13.03
N LYS A 285 2.78 -2.65 -13.73
CA LYS A 285 3.26 -3.67 -14.68
C LYS A 285 3.65 -4.99 -14.01
N LYS A 286 3.80 -5.04 -12.68
CA LYS A 286 4.08 -6.28 -11.93
C LYS A 286 2.86 -7.21 -11.87
N GLY A 287 1.64 -6.68 -12.01
CA GLY A 287 0.41 -7.49 -12.05
C GLY A 287 0.36 -8.44 -13.26
N PRO A 288 0.53 -7.96 -14.50
CA PRO A 288 0.47 -8.78 -15.71
C PRO A 288 1.41 -10.01 -15.71
N ALA A 289 2.53 -9.97 -14.99
CA ALA A 289 3.44 -11.11 -14.84
C ALA A 289 2.77 -12.35 -14.20
N PHE A 290 1.69 -12.15 -13.43
CA PHE A 290 0.89 -13.23 -12.83
C PHE A 290 -0.40 -13.51 -13.62
N GLY A 291 -0.68 -12.75 -14.69
CA GLY A 291 -1.98 -12.75 -15.37
C GLY A 291 -3.05 -11.94 -14.63
N MET A 292 -2.63 -11.02 -13.76
CA MET A 292 -3.49 -10.08 -13.02
C MET A 292 -3.51 -8.73 -13.74
N PRO A 293 -4.67 -8.06 -13.90
CA PRO A 293 -4.71 -6.69 -14.42
C PRO A 293 -3.90 -5.74 -13.53
N GLY A 294 -3.11 -4.88 -14.17
CA GLY A 294 -2.39 -3.78 -13.55
C GLY A 294 -2.88 -2.45 -14.10
N VAL A 295 -3.28 -1.51 -13.23
CA VAL A 295 -3.88 -0.24 -13.64
C VAL A 295 -3.16 0.95 -12.96
N PRO A 296 -2.55 1.87 -13.72
CA PRO A 296 -2.11 3.15 -13.16
C PRO A 296 -3.28 4.13 -13.03
N VAL A 297 -3.28 4.96 -11.99
CA VAL A 297 -4.24 6.05 -11.82
C VAL A 297 -3.58 7.27 -11.17
N ASP A 298 -4.03 8.46 -11.56
CA ASP A 298 -3.70 9.69 -10.84
C ASP A 298 -4.38 9.66 -9.48
N GLY A 299 -3.62 9.33 -8.44
CA GLY A 299 -4.10 9.18 -7.07
C GLY A 299 -4.53 10.49 -6.41
N MET A 300 -4.29 11.63 -7.06
CA MET A 300 -4.76 12.95 -6.60
C MET A 300 -6.13 13.34 -7.20
N ASP A 301 -6.66 12.54 -8.13
CA ASP A 301 -7.95 12.77 -8.79
C ASP A 301 -8.99 11.76 -8.28
N VAL A 302 -9.79 12.16 -7.30
CA VAL A 302 -10.77 11.27 -6.64
C VAL A 302 -11.78 10.67 -7.60
N LEU A 303 -12.11 11.35 -8.71
CA LEU A 303 -13.07 10.83 -9.69
C LEU A 303 -12.45 9.71 -10.52
N LYS A 304 -11.19 9.85 -10.95
CA LYS A 304 -10.45 8.78 -11.62
C LYS A 304 -10.17 7.59 -10.71
N VAL A 305 -9.77 7.85 -9.46
CA VAL A 305 -9.59 6.79 -8.46
C VAL A 305 -10.89 6.01 -8.28
N ARG A 306 -12.02 6.71 -8.13
CA ARG A 306 -13.33 6.09 -7.95
C ARG A 306 -13.77 5.26 -9.17
N GLU A 307 -13.48 5.72 -10.38
CA GLU A 307 -13.76 4.97 -11.61
C GLU A 307 -13.00 3.63 -11.63
N VAL A 308 -11.68 3.67 -11.43
CA VAL A 308 -10.83 2.47 -11.38
C VAL A 308 -11.24 1.55 -10.23
N ALA A 309 -11.53 2.13 -9.06
CA ALA A 309 -11.98 1.38 -7.90
C ALA A 309 -13.29 0.64 -8.16
N LYS A 310 -14.26 1.27 -8.84
CA LYS A 310 -15.54 0.66 -9.17
C LYS A 310 -15.34 -0.60 -10.03
N GLU A 311 -14.54 -0.51 -11.08
CA GLU A 311 -14.25 -1.64 -11.96
C GLU A 311 -13.49 -2.75 -11.22
N ALA A 312 -12.45 -2.40 -10.46
CA ALA A 312 -11.65 -3.37 -9.70
C ALA A 312 -12.46 -4.10 -8.62
N ILE A 313 -13.31 -3.38 -7.89
CA ILE A 313 -14.20 -3.95 -6.86
C ILE A 313 -15.26 -4.84 -7.50
N GLU A 314 -15.87 -4.43 -8.61
CA GLU A 314 -16.87 -5.24 -9.32
C GLU A 314 -16.27 -6.54 -9.84
N ARG A 315 -15.08 -6.48 -10.45
CA ARG A 315 -14.31 -7.65 -10.88
C ARG A 315 -14.01 -8.62 -9.74
N ALA A 316 -13.54 -8.09 -8.60
CA ALA A 316 -13.26 -8.90 -7.42
C ALA A 316 -14.53 -9.56 -6.88
N ARG A 317 -15.62 -8.78 -6.80
CA ARG A 317 -16.92 -9.23 -6.29
C ARG A 317 -17.58 -10.29 -7.18
N SER A 318 -17.41 -10.20 -8.50
CA SER A 318 -17.91 -11.18 -9.48
C SER A 318 -17.08 -12.47 -9.52
N GLY A 319 -15.95 -12.53 -8.80
CA GLY A 319 -15.09 -13.70 -8.74
C GLY A 319 -14.14 -13.85 -9.93
N GLU A 320 -13.98 -12.80 -10.74
CA GLU A 320 -13.04 -12.77 -11.86
C GLU A 320 -11.57 -12.62 -11.42
N GLY A 321 -11.36 -12.40 -10.12
CA GLY A 321 -10.07 -12.38 -9.47
C GLY A 321 -9.55 -10.97 -9.19
N PRO A 322 -8.27 -10.88 -8.77
CA PRO A 322 -7.71 -9.65 -8.25
C PRO A 322 -7.35 -8.61 -9.31
N THR A 323 -7.08 -7.40 -8.84
CA THR A 323 -6.51 -6.29 -9.61
C THR A 323 -5.40 -5.61 -8.81
N LEU A 324 -4.30 -5.24 -9.47
CA LEU A 324 -3.26 -4.38 -8.93
C LEU A 324 -3.48 -2.95 -9.45
N VAL A 325 -3.72 -2.00 -8.55
CA VAL A 325 -3.89 -0.59 -8.89
C VAL A 325 -2.74 0.22 -8.32
N GLU A 326 -2.03 0.97 -9.16
CA GLU A 326 -1.00 1.92 -8.75
C GLU A 326 -1.54 3.33 -8.77
N CYS A 327 -1.78 3.89 -7.58
CA CYS A 327 -2.21 5.27 -7.39
C CYS A 327 -0.96 6.13 -7.19
N GLU A 328 -0.58 6.90 -8.21
CA GLU A 328 0.48 7.89 -8.05
C GLU A 328 -0.06 9.08 -7.26
N THR A 329 0.55 9.35 -6.12
CA THR A 329 0.12 10.38 -5.16
C THR A 329 1.37 11.02 -4.55
N TYR A 330 1.21 11.84 -3.51
CA TYR A 330 2.32 12.58 -2.97
C TYR A 330 2.23 12.76 -1.45
N ARG A 331 3.34 12.47 -0.75
CA ARG A 331 3.45 12.63 0.71
C ARG A 331 3.88 14.06 1.06
N PHE A 332 2.95 14.90 1.51
CA PHE A 332 3.23 16.33 1.81
C PHE A 332 3.95 16.58 3.12
N ARG A 333 3.93 15.62 4.05
CA ARG A 333 4.65 15.68 5.31
C ARG A 333 5.89 14.77 5.27
N GLY A 334 6.77 14.94 6.26
CA GLY A 334 7.85 13.98 6.51
C GLY A 334 7.32 12.55 6.68
N HIS A 335 8.21 11.57 6.69
CA HIS A 335 7.80 10.17 6.78
C HIS A 335 6.92 9.90 8.00
N SER A 336 7.38 10.41 9.15
CA SER A 336 6.66 10.53 10.41
C SER A 336 6.88 11.93 10.99
N LEU A 337 6.10 12.32 12.00
CA LEU A 337 6.34 13.59 12.71
C LEU A 337 7.67 13.65 13.48
N ALA A 338 8.33 12.51 13.68
CA ALA A 338 9.67 12.41 14.26
C ALA A 338 10.80 12.44 13.20
N ASP A 339 10.45 12.29 11.92
CA ASP A 339 11.39 12.25 10.79
C ASP A 339 11.06 13.41 9.82
N PRO A 340 11.52 14.64 10.11
CA PRO A 340 11.26 15.80 9.28
C PRO A 340 11.90 15.64 7.89
N ASP A 341 11.30 16.28 6.88
CA ASP A 341 11.51 16.06 5.44
C ASP A 341 12.89 16.56 4.90
N GLU A 342 13.97 16.43 5.68
CA GLU A 342 15.29 17.00 5.42
C GLU A 342 16.01 16.36 4.22
N LEU A 343 15.64 15.12 3.86
CA LEU A 343 16.26 14.37 2.76
C LEU A 343 15.65 14.68 1.38
N ARG A 344 14.54 15.41 1.33
CA ARG A 344 13.89 15.81 0.08
C ARG A 344 14.40 17.16 -0.39
N LYS A 345 14.97 17.20 -1.61
CA LYS A 345 15.25 18.48 -2.27
C LYS A 345 13.91 19.24 -2.45
N PRO A 346 13.86 20.58 -2.31
CA PRO A 346 12.61 21.37 -2.38
C PRO A 346 11.79 21.28 -3.69
N GLY A 347 12.34 20.65 -4.74
CA GLY A 347 11.81 20.69 -6.11
C GLY A 347 10.50 19.92 -6.37
N PRO A 348 10.28 18.68 -5.89
CA PRO A 348 9.08 17.94 -6.28
C PRO A 348 7.81 18.43 -5.54
N THR A 349 7.95 19.16 -4.44
CA THR A 349 6.78 19.65 -3.67
C THR A 349 6.01 20.70 -4.47
N SER A 350 6.70 21.50 -5.31
CA SER A 350 6.07 22.54 -6.13
C SER A 350 5.23 21.98 -7.30
N THR A 351 5.52 20.77 -7.78
CA THR A 351 4.74 20.13 -8.85
C THR A 351 3.40 19.61 -8.35
N TYR A 352 3.35 19.12 -7.10
CA TYR A 352 2.13 18.58 -6.48
C TYR A 352 1.40 19.60 -5.58
N SER A 353 2.00 20.77 -5.27
CA SER A 353 1.37 21.78 -4.41
C SER A 353 0.07 22.37 -4.96
N PHE A 354 -0.15 22.30 -6.28
CA PHE A 354 -1.39 22.75 -6.93
C PHE A 354 -2.43 21.64 -7.09
N ARG A 355 -2.13 20.42 -6.62
CA ARG A 355 -2.99 19.23 -6.76
C ARG A 355 -3.64 18.79 -5.44
N THR A 356 -3.56 19.62 -4.39
CA THR A 356 -4.02 19.30 -3.03
C THR A 356 -5.51 19.46 -2.79
#